data_AF-A0A1W9TH31-F1
#
_entry.id   AF-A0A1W9TH31-F1
#
_cell.length_a   1.000
_cell.length_b   1.000
_cell.length_c   1.000
_cell.angle_alpha   90.00
_cell.angle_beta   90.00
_cell.angle_gamma   90.00
#
_symmetry.space_group_name_H-M   'P 1'
#
loop_
_entity.id
_entity.type
_entity.pdbx_description
1 polymer ?
#
loop_
_entity_poly.entity_id
_entity_poly.type
_entity_poly.pdbx_seq_one_letter_code
_entity_poly.pdbx_strand_id
1 'polypeptide(L)'
;MTITNNIRSKHNRKCMVCGEPAHLFSPDSEPVCLRVECKLVLGKKKYMSESSYKQFFYLQSAQIKRTIELLELRKKRLAEKKKLENRENISCWMKAINHENGYDPVQYPYTVVPANSKKIIRLPKRRQKLYRKFLSDLINETLPEFKGDEDNNKKVIPYENENTGYPFEAKACFICKGGCCSIGGEHAFLKKETILRYLSVHPDQNPEQVLASYMDYLPEKSYEDSCVNHTETGCTLPREMRSYVCNDYLCDTLNRLRTLFTGTPLPNGVFFIRRAQNNWNKDNLDENNRIIGTELILNPGIEELSD
;
A
#
# COMPACT_ATOMS: atom_id res chain seq x y z
N MET A 1 -5.61 -16.68 -58.65
CA MET A 1 -4.21 -16.95 -58.27
C MET A 1 -4.10 -16.84 -56.76
N THR A 2 -4.08 -18.00 -56.13
CA THR A 2 -4.11 -18.23 -54.70
C THR A 2 -2.68 -18.03 -54.16
N ILE A 3 -2.41 -16.94 -53.46
CA ILE A 3 -1.13 -16.78 -52.75
C ILE A 3 -1.25 -17.61 -51.47
N THR A 4 -0.68 -18.80 -51.57
CA THR A 4 -0.56 -19.83 -50.56
C THR A 4 0.12 -19.31 -49.30
N ASN A 5 -0.59 -19.47 -48.18
CA ASN A 5 -0.10 -19.72 -46.83
C ASN A 5 1.36 -20.21 -46.79
N ASN A 6 2.27 -19.41 -46.23
CA ASN A 6 3.55 -19.93 -45.72
C ASN A 6 4.07 -19.17 -44.50
N ILE A 7 3.18 -18.96 -43.51
CA ILE A 7 3.56 -18.58 -42.14
C ILE A 7 3.15 -19.73 -41.21
N ARG A 8 3.75 -20.91 -41.42
CA ARG A 8 3.68 -22.04 -40.47
C ARG A 8 5.10 -22.50 -40.17
N SER A 9 5.58 -22.18 -38.94
CA SER A 9 6.58 -22.92 -38.14
C SER A 9 7.64 -22.11 -37.35
N LYS A 10 7.43 -20.84 -36.99
CA LYS A 10 8.39 -20.10 -36.11
C LYS A 10 8.08 -20.13 -34.60
N HIS A 11 7.25 -21.05 -34.11
CA HIS A 11 6.67 -20.98 -32.77
C HIS A 11 6.76 -22.31 -32.00
N ASN A 12 7.90 -22.61 -31.35
CA ASN A 12 7.94 -23.40 -30.09
C ASN A 12 9.33 -23.59 -29.44
N ARG A 13 10.32 -22.73 -29.69
CA ARG A 13 11.64 -22.91 -29.04
C ARG A 13 11.52 -22.58 -27.56
N LYS A 14 11.90 -23.53 -26.70
CA LYS A 14 11.98 -23.35 -25.25
C LYS A 14 13.35 -22.76 -24.88
N CYS A 15 13.37 -21.91 -23.87
CA CYS A 15 14.58 -21.39 -23.28
C CYS A 15 15.39 -22.56 -22.72
N MET A 16 16.66 -22.66 -23.09
CA MET A 16 17.49 -23.78 -22.62
C MET A 16 17.74 -23.74 -21.11
N VAL A 17 17.67 -22.55 -20.48
CA VAL A 17 17.89 -22.39 -19.04
C VAL A 17 16.63 -22.77 -18.25
N CYS A 18 15.47 -22.18 -18.54
CA CYS A 18 14.27 -22.37 -17.71
C CYS A 18 13.17 -23.21 -18.36
N GLY A 19 13.21 -23.47 -19.67
CA GLY A 19 12.17 -24.21 -20.38
C GLY A 19 10.95 -23.38 -20.83
N GLU A 20 10.84 -22.13 -20.40
CA GLU A 20 9.80 -21.17 -20.86
C GLU A 20 9.94 -20.83 -22.34
N PRO A 21 8.91 -20.28 -23.01
CA PRO A 21 9.02 -19.80 -24.38
C PRO A 21 10.22 -18.86 -24.57
N ALA A 22 11.08 -19.17 -25.54
CA ALA A 22 12.23 -18.34 -25.89
C ALA A 22 11.78 -17.13 -26.73
N HIS A 23 12.44 -16.00 -26.52
CA HIS A 23 12.10 -14.72 -27.19
C HIS A 23 13.30 -14.10 -27.89
N LEU A 24 14.52 -14.54 -27.57
CA LEU A 24 15.75 -14.09 -28.21
C LEU A 24 16.40 -15.28 -28.92
N PHE A 25 16.40 -15.26 -30.24
CA PHE A 25 17.18 -16.20 -31.06
C PHE A 25 17.45 -15.67 -32.48
N SER A 26 18.72 -15.74 -32.89
CA SER A 26 19.19 -15.93 -34.26
C SER A 26 19.27 -17.45 -34.54
N PRO A 27 19.22 -17.93 -35.80
CA PRO A 27 19.46 -19.34 -36.14
C PRO A 27 20.70 -19.94 -35.44
N ASP A 28 21.74 -19.11 -35.23
CA ASP A 28 23.04 -19.50 -34.68
C ASP A 28 23.19 -19.27 -33.17
N SER A 29 22.15 -18.79 -32.48
CA SER A 29 22.21 -18.47 -31.05
C SER A 29 21.42 -19.44 -30.19
N GLU A 30 21.95 -19.73 -29.00
CA GLU A 30 21.28 -20.45 -27.93
C GLU A 30 19.94 -19.80 -27.54
N PRO A 31 18.81 -20.55 -27.55
CA PRO A 31 17.49 -20.00 -27.30
C PRO A 31 17.32 -19.61 -25.82
N VAL A 32 17.00 -18.33 -25.58
CA VAL A 32 16.81 -17.78 -24.23
C VAL A 32 15.53 -16.95 -24.12
N CYS A 33 14.88 -16.98 -22.96
CA CYS A 33 13.75 -16.10 -22.67
C CYS A 33 14.22 -14.70 -22.26
N LEU A 34 13.29 -13.79 -21.95
CA LEU A 34 13.61 -12.42 -21.57
C LEU A 34 14.09 -12.26 -20.12
N ARG A 35 13.95 -13.29 -19.27
CA ARG A 35 14.38 -13.25 -17.87
C ARG A 35 15.87 -12.94 -17.76
N VAL A 36 16.20 -12.00 -16.88
CA VAL A 36 17.58 -11.52 -16.68
C VAL A 36 18.47 -12.66 -16.20
N GLU A 37 17.96 -13.47 -15.29
CA GLU A 37 18.65 -14.62 -14.69
C GLU A 37 19.05 -15.65 -15.76
N CYS A 38 18.16 -15.95 -16.71
CA CYS A 38 18.46 -16.87 -17.81
C CYS A 38 19.53 -16.32 -18.75
N LYS A 39 19.51 -15.00 -19.04
CA LYS A 39 20.54 -14.35 -19.84
C LYS A 39 21.90 -14.34 -19.14
N LEU A 40 21.91 -14.08 -17.83
CA LEU A 40 23.12 -14.08 -17.02
C LEU A 40 23.77 -15.47 -16.99
N VAL A 41 22.97 -16.53 -16.82
CA VAL A 41 23.47 -17.91 -16.86
C VAL A 41 24.18 -18.20 -18.18
N LEU A 42 23.57 -17.85 -19.33
CA LEU A 42 24.21 -18.05 -20.64
C LEU A 42 25.44 -17.17 -20.84
N GLY A 43 25.40 -15.92 -20.35
CA GLY A 43 26.52 -14.99 -20.44
C GLY A 43 27.80 -15.50 -19.77
N LYS A 44 27.68 -16.34 -18.74
CA LYS A 44 28.83 -16.93 -18.02
C LYS A 44 29.64 -17.93 -18.86
N LYS A 45 29.06 -18.48 -19.94
CA LYS A 45 29.73 -19.42 -20.84
C LYS A 45 31.05 -18.88 -21.40
N LYS A 46 31.14 -17.57 -21.63
CA LYS A 46 32.33 -16.90 -22.18
C LYS A 46 33.52 -16.82 -21.22
N TYR A 47 33.29 -17.07 -19.92
CA TYR A 47 34.26 -16.81 -18.86
C TYR A 47 34.62 -18.06 -18.06
N MET A 48 34.18 -19.25 -18.49
CA MET A 48 34.35 -20.51 -17.78
C MET A 48 34.88 -21.59 -18.73
N SER A 49 35.65 -22.54 -18.20
CA SER A 49 35.95 -23.76 -18.94
C SER A 49 34.66 -24.56 -19.20
N GLU A 50 34.65 -25.40 -20.23
CA GLU A 50 33.46 -26.15 -20.61
C GLU A 50 32.92 -27.04 -19.48
N SER A 51 33.81 -27.73 -18.75
CA SER A 51 33.43 -28.58 -17.61
C SER A 51 32.81 -27.76 -16.46
N SER A 52 33.44 -26.63 -16.10
CA SER A 52 32.95 -25.73 -15.06
C SER A 52 31.60 -25.13 -15.43
N TYR A 53 31.44 -24.72 -16.69
CA TYR A 53 30.20 -24.16 -17.20
C TYR A 53 29.06 -25.19 -17.20
N LYS A 54 29.31 -26.44 -17.61
CA LYS A 54 28.28 -27.50 -17.57
C LYS A 54 27.72 -27.68 -16.15
N GLN A 55 28.59 -27.74 -15.15
CA GLN A 55 28.17 -27.87 -13.75
C GLN A 55 27.41 -26.63 -13.26
N PHE A 56 27.93 -25.43 -13.53
CA PHE A 56 27.27 -24.17 -13.19
C PHE A 56 25.89 -24.05 -13.83
N PHE A 57 25.79 -24.34 -15.12
CA PHE A 57 24.55 -24.29 -15.89
C PHE A 57 23.50 -25.22 -15.31
N TYR A 58 23.88 -26.47 -14.99
CA TYR A 58 22.96 -27.46 -14.42
C TYR A 58 22.36 -26.95 -13.09
N LEU A 59 23.19 -26.50 -12.15
CA LEU A 59 22.75 -26.01 -10.85
C LEU A 59 21.85 -24.76 -10.97
N GLN A 60 22.26 -23.78 -11.77
CA GLN A 60 21.51 -22.54 -11.94
C GLN A 60 20.20 -22.75 -12.70
N SER A 61 20.20 -23.59 -13.75
CA SER A 61 18.99 -23.98 -14.48
C SER A 61 17.97 -24.64 -13.53
N ALA A 62 18.41 -25.58 -12.70
CA ALA A 62 17.55 -26.25 -11.72
C ALA A 62 16.98 -25.26 -10.70
N GLN A 63 17.80 -24.36 -10.16
CA GLN A 63 17.35 -23.33 -9.21
C GLN A 63 16.33 -22.37 -9.83
N ILE A 64 16.56 -21.91 -11.07
CA ILE A 64 15.64 -21.03 -11.79
C ILE A 64 14.31 -21.74 -12.03
N LYS A 65 14.32 -23.00 -12.51
CA LYS A 65 13.09 -23.79 -12.73
C LYS A 65 12.28 -23.95 -11.44
N ARG A 66 12.93 -24.36 -10.35
CA ARG A 66 12.29 -24.48 -9.03
C ARG A 66 11.67 -23.15 -8.58
N THR A 67 12.37 -22.03 -8.81
CA THR A 67 11.85 -20.70 -8.46
C THR A 67 10.59 -20.36 -9.27
N ILE A 68 10.58 -20.68 -10.57
CA ILE A 68 9.40 -20.47 -11.43
C ILE A 68 8.22 -21.30 -10.93
N GLU A 69 8.42 -22.59 -10.69
CA GLU A 69 7.38 -23.50 -10.18
C GLU A 69 6.79 -22.99 -8.85
N LEU A 70 7.63 -22.54 -7.91
CA LEU A 70 7.18 -21.98 -6.64
C LEU A 70 6.38 -20.69 -6.81
N LEU A 71 6.77 -19.80 -7.73
CA LEU A 71 6.04 -18.57 -8.03
C LEU A 71 4.68 -18.87 -8.67
N GLU A 72 4.61 -19.84 -9.57
CA GLU A 72 3.34 -20.28 -10.16
C GLU A 72 2.40 -20.88 -9.12
N LEU A 73 2.91 -21.75 -8.24
CA LEU A 73 2.13 -22.32 -7.16
C LEU A 73 1.62 -21.23 -6.21
N ARG A 74 2.47 -20.28 -5.84
CA ARG A 74 2.09 -19.12 -5.02
C ARG A 74 0.99 -18.30 -5.69
N LYS A 75 1.09 -18.04 -7.00
CA LYS A 75 0.08 -17.32 -7.78
C LYS A 75 -1.28 -18.05 -7.77
N LYS A 76 -1.27 -19.38 -7.95
CA LYS A 76 -2.50 -20.21 -7.88
C LYS A 76 -3.15 -20.13 -6.50
N ARG A 77 -2.38 -20.36 -5.44
CA ARG A 77 -2.87 -20.26 -4.05
C ARG A 77 -3.44 -18.87 -3.73
N LEU A 78 -2.80 -17.80 -4.21
CA LEU A 78 -3.30 -16.43 -4.02
C LEU A 78 -4.62 -16.18 -4.77
N ALA A 79 -4.77 -16.71 -5.98
CA ALA A 79 -6.03 -16.61 -6.72
C ALA A 79 -7.17 -17.37 -6.03
N GLU A 80 -6.89 -18.58 -5.51
CA GLU A 80 -7.86 -19.37 -4.74
C GLU A 80 -8.28 -18.66 -3.45
N LYS A 81 -7.31 -18.10 -2.71
CA LYS A 81 -7.56 -17.26 -1.53
C LYS A 81 -8.51 -16.11 -1.90
N LYS A 82 -8.17 -15.30 -2.90
CA LYS A 82 -8.99 -14.15 -3.32
C LYS A 82 -10.40 -14.56 -3.75
N LYS A 83 -10.55 -15.72 -4.41
CA LYS A 83 -11.86 -16.26 -4.81
C LYS A 83 -12.70 -16.66 -3.59
N LEU A 84 -12.09 -17.29 -2.58
CA LEU A 84 -12.77 -17.62 -1.34
C LEU A 84 -13.21 -16.35 -0.60
N GLU A 85 -12.30 -15.41 -0.40
CA GLU A 85 -12.58 -14.15 0.28
C GLU A 85 -13.69 -13.36 -0.40
N ASN A 86 -13.68 -13.30 -1.74
CA ASN A 86 -14.72 -12.62 -2.50
C ASN A 86 -16.11 -13.26 -2.29
N ARG A 87 -16.20 -14.60 -2.24
CA ARG A 87 -17.46 -15.30 -1.94
C ARG A 87 -17.98 -14.96 -0.54
N GLU A 88 -17.10 -14.96 0.45
CA GLU A 88 -17.42 -14.58 1.82
C GLU A 88 -17.91 -13.12 1.91
N ASN A 89 -17.23 -12.21 1.21
CA ASN A 89 -17.60 -10.79 1.18
C ASN A 89 -18.98 -10.58 0.56
N ILE A 90 -19.26 -11.20 -0.60
CA ILE A 90 -20.56 -11.12 -1.26
C ILE A 90 -21.65 -11.70 -0.37
N SER A 91 -21.41 -12.86 0.26
CA SER A 91 -22.39 -13.47 1.17
C SER A 91 -22.66 -12.59 2.38
N CYS A 92 -21.62 -11.97 2.96
CA CYS A 92 -21.75 -11.07 4.09
C CYS A 92 -22.54 -9.81 3.72
N TRP A 93 -22.24 -9.22 2.56
CA TRP A 93 -22.95 -8.03 2.06
C TRP A 93 -24.42 -8.32 1.76
N MET A 94 -24.73 -9.36 0.98
CA MET A 94 -26.12 -9.68 0.60
C MET A 94 -27.00 -10.05 1.80
N LYS A 95 -26.43 -10.59 2.87
CA LYS A 95 -27.16 -10.84 4.12
C LYS A 95 -27.58 -9.54 4.83
N ALA A 96 -26.75 -8.49 4.75
CA ALA A 96 -27.02 -7.21 5.38
C ALA A 96 -27.86 -6.29 4.49
N ILE A 97 -27.48 -6.20 3.21
CA ILE A 97 -28.05 -5.31 2.20
C ILE A 97 -28.89 -6.15 1.24
N ASN A 98 -30.19 -6.16 1.47
CA ASN A 98 -31.18 -6.80 0.61
C ASN A 98 -32.55 -6.12 0.78
N HIS A 99 -33.45 -6.41 -0.17
CA HIS A 99 -34.77 -5.80 -0.20
C HIS A 99 -35.64 -6.17 1.01
N GLU A 100 -35.44 -7.35 1.62
CA GLU A 100 -36.16 -7.75 2.84
C GLU A 100 -35.81 -6.86 4.03
N ASN A 101 -34.57 -6.37 4.08
CA ASN A 101 -34.08 -5.40 5.06
C ASN A 101 -34.30 -3.93 4.63
N GLY A 102 -35.04 -3.69 3.54
CA GLY A 102 -35.31 -2.34 3.04
C GLY A 102 -34.17 -1.66 2.28
N TYR A 103 -33.13 -2.40 1.91
CA TYR A 103 -32.00 -1.85 1.14
C TYR A 103 -31.97 -2.39 -0.30
N ASP A 104 -31.71 -1.50 -1.26
CA ASP A 104 -31.38 -1.90 -2.63
C ASP A 104 -29.86 -2.09 -2.78
N PRO A 105 -29.36 -3.31 -3.07
CA PRO A 105 -27.93 -3.55 -3.30
C PRO A 105 -27.28 -2.62 -4.34
N VAL A 106 -28.05 -2.11 -5.30
CA VAL A 106 -27.54 -1.15 -6.30
C VAL A 106 -27.23 0.21 -5.65
N GLN A 107 -28.05 0.64 -4.68
CA GLN A 107 -27.91 1.91 -3.97
C GLN A 107 -26.90 1.84 -2.82
N TYR A 108 -26.54 0.64 -2.37
CA TYR A 108 -25.65 0.40 -1.24
C TYR A 108 -24.54 -0.61 -1.60
N PRO A 109 -23.62 -0.24 -2.52
CA PRO A 109 -22.51 -1.11 -2.90
C PRO A 109 -21.59 -1.39 -1.70
N TYR A 110 -20.90 -2.54 -1.73
CA TYR A 110 -19.92 -2.87 -0.70
C TYR A 110 -18.48 -2.62 -1.15
N THR A 111 -17.61 -2.45 -0.15
CA THR A 111 -16.16 -2.46 -0.34
C THR A 111 -15.47 -3.20 0.80
N VAL A 112 -14.20 -3.56 0.59
CA VAL A 112 -13.41 -4.31 1.56
C VAL A 112 -12.22 -3.50 1.98
N VAL A 113 -12.14 -3.18 3.27
CA VAL A 113 -10.99 -2.47 3.85
C VAL A 113 -10.11 -3.42 4.65
N PRO A 114 -8.78 -3.28 4.57
CA PRO A 114 -7.89 -3.94 5.50
C PRO A 114 -8.15 -3.42 6.92
N ALA A 115 -7.72 -4.12 7.95
CA ALA A 115 -7.82 -3.61 9.31
C ALA A 115 -6.50 -3.70 10.05
N ASN A 116 -6.26 -2.73 10.92
CA ASN A 116 -5.29 -2.92 11.98
C ASN A 116 -5.95 -3.71 13.12
N SER A 117 -5.49 -4.95 13.30
CA SER A 117 -5.94 -5.85 14.37
C SER A 117 -4.97 -5.91 15.55
N LYS A 118 -3.92 -5.08 15.55
CA LYS A 118 -2.93 -5.00 16.64
C LYS A 118 -3.57 -4.50 17.93
N LYS A 119 -2.96 -4.84 19.06
CA LYS A 119 -3.42 -4.38 20.38
C LYS A 119 -3.03 -2.93 20.60
N ILE A 120 -3.84 -2.23 21.39
CA ILE A 120 -3.48 -0.93 21.93
C ILE A 120 -2.74 -1.15 23.24
N ILE A 121 -1.50 -0.68 23.30
CA ILE A 121 -0.61 -0.83 24.44
C ILE A 121 -0.14 0.54 24.92
N ARG A 122 0.33 0.62 26.16
CA ARG A 122 1.05 1.82 26.62
C ARG A 122 2.27 2.03 25.74
N LEU A 123 2.44 3.23 25.19
CA LEU A 123 3.55 3.54 24.28
C LEU A 123 4.89 3.32 25.01
N PRO A 124 5.71 2.33 24.61
CA PRO A 124 6.94 2.01 25.33
C PRO A 124 7.92 3.18 25.36
N LYS A 125 8.57 3.40 26.52
CA LYS A 125 9.55 4.48 26.70
C LYS A 125 10.70 4.43 25.68
N ARG A 126 11.09 3.24 25.24
CA ARG A 126 12.07 3.06 24.16
C ARG A 126 11.60 3.72 22.86
N ARG A 127 10.34 3.52 22.46
CA ARG A 127 9.76 4.10 21.24
C ARG A 127 9.65 5.62 21.35
N GLN A 128 9.27 6.14 22.52
CA GLN A 128 9.27 7.59 22.80
C GLN A 128 10.67 8.20 22.60
N LYS A 129 11.72 7.55 23.12
CA LYS A 129 13.11 8.00 22.94
C LYS A 129 13.57 7.96 21.49
N LEU A 130 13.21 6.90 20.75
CA LEU A 130 13.54 6.76 19.33
C LEU A 130 12.84 7.83 18.48
N TYR A 131 11.55 8.11 18.73
CA TYR A 131 10.84 9.19 18.04
C TYR A 131 11.44 10.56 18.34
N ARG A 132 11.74 10.85 19.62
CA ARG A 132 12.42 12.09 20.01
C ARG A 132 13.76 12.26 19.30
N LYS A 133 14.56 11.19 19.24
CA LYS A 133 15.85 11.21 18.54
C LYS A 133 15.64 11.50 17.06
N PHE A 134 14.75 10.75 16.40
CA PHE A 134 14.44 10.93 15.00
C PHE A 134 13.99 12.37 14.68
N LEU A 135 13.05 12.93 15.46
CA LEU A 135 12.60 14.31 15.30
C LEU A 135 13.74 15.31 15.50
N SER A 136 14.55 15.14 16.53
CA SER A 136 15.68 16.03 16.80
C SER A 136 16.69 16.03 15.65
N ASP A 137 17.02 14.85 15.12
CA ASP A 137 17.93 14.70 13.98
C ASP A 137 17.31 15.39 12.74
N LEU A 138 16.02 15.14 12.46
CA LEU A 138 15.30 15.72 11.33
C LEU A 138 15.19 17.25 11.40
N ILE A 139 14.88 17.82 12.57
CA ILE A 139 14.76 19.26 12.79
C ILE A 139 16.12 19.94 12.59
N ASN A 140 17.19 19.37 13.15
CA ASN A 140 18.54 19.90 13.03
C ASN A 140 19.05 19.88 11.58
N GLU A 141 18.67 18.87 10.79
CA GLU A 141 18.94 18.81 9.35
C GLU A 141 18.15 19.86 8.55
N THR A 142 16.97 20.24 9.03
CA THR A 142 16.02 21.10 8.30
C THR A 142 16.28 22.59 8.53
N LEU A 143 16.62 23.00 9.75
CA LEU A 143 16.72 24.40 10.15
C LEU A 143 17.74 25.24 9.36
N PRO A 144 18.94 24.74 9.00
CA PRO A 144 19.88 25.52 8.20
C PRO A 144 19.32 25.94 6.84
N GLU A 145 18.50 25.07 6.22
CA GLU A 145 17.85 25.39 4.96
C GLU A 145 16.73 26.42 5.13
N PHE A 146 15.95 26.31 6.20
CA PHE A 146 14.89 27.29 6.49
C PHE A 146 15.45 28.70 6.75
N LYS A 147 16.57 28.81 7.49
CA LYS A 147 17.22 30.09 7.79
C LYS A 147 18.07 30.65 6.64
N GLY A 148 18.57 29.79 5.76
CA GLY A 148 19.42 30.19 4.63
C GLY A 148 18.67 30.81 3.45
N ASP A 149 17.33 30.71 3.43
CA ASP A 149 16.45 31.20 2.36
C ASP A 149 15.82 32.57 2.75
N GLU A 150 16.58 33.52 3.34
CA GLU A 150 16.07 34.87 3.69
C GLU A 150 15.50 35.65 2.48
N ASP A 151 15.96 35.33 1.27
CA ASP A 151 15.55 36.00 0.01
C ASP A 151 14.53 35.17 -0.80
N ASN A 152 14.28 33.93 -0.38
CA ASN A 152 13.30 33.03 -0.97
C ASN A 152 12.34 32.63 0.14
N ASN A 153 11.41 33.55 0.41
CA ASN A 153 10.10 33.26 0.96
C ASN A 153 9.35 32.33 -0.02
N LYS A 154 9.90 31.13 -0.28
CA LYS A 154 9.26 30.07 -1.03
C LYS A 154 7.95 29.91 -0.31
N LYS A 155 6.87 30.24 -1.02
CA LYS A 155 5.50 29.93 -0.67
C LYS A 155 5.43 28.42 -0.41
N VAL A 156 5.79 27.98 0.79
CA VAL A 156 5.47 26.64 1.24
C VAL A 156 3.98 26.72 1.44
N ILE A 157 3.27 26.25 0.40
CA ILE A 157 1.83 26.32 0.33
C ILE A 157 1.32 25.61 1.59
N PRO A 158 0.58 26.31 2.47
CA PRO A 158 -0.10 25.67 3.58
C PRO A 158 -0.85 24.46 3.03
N TYR A 159 -0.92 23.37 3.80
CA TYR A 159 -1.76 22.26 3.35
C TYR A 159 -3.20 22.77 3.31
N GLU A 160 -3.71 23.09 2.11
CA GLU A 160 -5.05 23.62 1.95
C GLU A 160 -6.04 22.57 2.44
N ASN A 161 -6.83 22.97 3.42
CA ASN A 161 -7.79 22.13 4.12
C ASN A 161 -9.06 21.94 3.28
N GLU A 162 -8.91 21.81 1.96
CA GLU A 162 -10.05 21.53 1.11
C GLU A 162 -10.47 20.10 1.40
N ASN A 163 -11.66 19.99 1.97
CA ASN A 163 -12.38 18.77 2.29
C ASN A 163 -12.81 18.07 0.98
N THR A 164 -11.86 17.79 0.08
CA THR A 164 -12.05 17.25 -1.28
C THR A 164 -12.21 15.73 -1.28
N GLY A 165 -12.09 15.10 -0.11
CA GLY A 165 -12.34 13.67 0.03
C GLY A 165 -13.82 13.37 -0.13
N TYR A 166 -14.13 12.31 -0.88
CA TYR A 166 -15.48 11.75 -0.89
C TYR A 166 -15.94 11.46 0.56
N PRO A 167 -17.23 11.62 0.90
CA PRO A 167 -17.71 11.57 2.29
C PRO A 167 -17.40 10.24 3.00
N PHE A 168 -17.14 9.19 2.23
CA PHE A 168 -16.81 7.86 2.73
C PHE A 168 -15.34 7.69 3.13
N GLU A 169 -14.41 8.50 2.60
CA GLU A 169 -12.96 8.24 2.73
C GLU A 169 -12.45 8.39 4.17
N ALA A 170 -12.81 9.49 4.84
CA ALA A 170 -12.40 9.73 6.22
C ALA A 170 -12.99 8.69 7.18
N LYS A 171 -14.28 8.39 7.03
CA LYS A 171 -14.97 7.38 7.82
C LYS A 171 -14.39 5.98 7.55
N ALA A 172 -14.05 5.65 6.30
CA ALA A 172 -13.42 4.37 5.96
C ALA A 172 -12.01 4.21 6.57
N CYS A 173 -11.21 5.26 6.64
CA CYS A 173 -9.92 5.26 7.35
C CYS A 173 -10.10 5.00 8.85
N PHE A 174 -11.14 5.54 9.47
CA PHE A 174 -11.49 5.26 10.85
C PHE A 174 -11.90 3.80 11.06
N ILE A 175 -12.79 3.28 10.21
CA ILE A 175 -13.26 1.88 10.21
C ILE A 175 -12.08 0.89 10.09
N CYS A 176 -11.13 1.19 9.20
CA CYS A 176 -9.96 0.36 8.98
C CYS A 176 -8.95 0.39 10.14
N LYS A 177 -9.16 1.31 11.11
CA LYS A 177 -8.29 1.59 12.25
C LYS A 177 -6.84 1.78 11.82
N GLY A 178 -6.62 2.48 10.70
CA GLY A 178 -5.28 2.78 10.18
C GLY A 178 -4.48 1.54 9.74
N GLY A 179 -5.10 0.59 9.04
CA GLY A 179 -4.40 -0.58 8.48
C GLY A 179 -3.22 -0.24 7.54
N CYS A 180 -3.17 0.97 6.99
CA CYS A 180 -2.01 1.50 6.24
C CYS A 180 -0.95 2.15 7.15
N CYS A 181 -1.33 2.68 8.31
CA CYS A 181 -0.45 3.42 9.23
C CYS A 181 0.57 2.52 9.96
N SER A 182 0.46 1.19 9.87
CA SER A 182 1.30 0.25 10.61
C SER A 182 2.80 0.35 10.32
N ILE A 183 3.20 0.77 9.11
CA ILE A 183 4.63 0.87 8.77
C ILE A 183 5.26 2.21 9.19
N GLY A 184 4.48 3.14 9.77
CA GLY A 184 5.00 4.48 10.11
C GLY A 184 5.97 4.49 11.30
N GLY A 185 5.98 3.45 12.13
CA GLY A 185 6.93 3.26 13.23
C GLY A 185 7.18 4.53 14.07
N GLU A 186 8.43 4.74 14.47
CA GLU A 186 8.90 5.93 15.18
C GLU A 186 9.32 7.06 14.26
N HIS A 187 9.10 6.98 12.95
CA HIS A 187 9.38 8.10 12.04
C HIS A 187 8.10 8.84 11.63
N ALA A 188 6.92 8.24 11.84
CA ALA A 188 5.61 8.78 11.53
C ALA A 188 5.47 9.33 10.08
N PHE A 189 6.27 8.77 9.16
CA PHE A 189 6.47 9.26 7.79
C PHE A 189 6.91 10.72 7.67
N LEU A 190 7.31 11.37 8.76
CA LEU A 190 7.78 12.74 8.73
C LEU A 190 9.08 12.81 7.93
N LYS A 191 9.20 13.90 7.17
CA LYS A 191 10.36 14.21 6.34
C LYS A 191 10.66 15.69 6.45
N LYS A 192 11.79 16.09 5.86
CA LYS A 192 12.27 17.47 5.87
C LYS A 192 11.20 18.46 5.39
N GLU A 193 10.47 18.10 4.33
CA GLU A 193 9.41 18.93 3.75
C GLU A 193 8.24 19.15 4.73
N THR A 194 8.01 18.20 5.64
CA THR A 194 6.98 18.33 6.69
C THR A 194 7.40 19.35 7.74
N ILE A 195 8.67 19.32 8.16
CA ILE A 195 9.22 20.26 9.13
C ILE A 195 9.33 21.67 8.53
N LEU A 196 9.76 21.80 7.27
CA LEU A 196 9.79 23.09 6.56
C LEU A 196 8.40 23.74 6.50
N ARG A 197 7.35 22.96 6.20
CA ARG A 197 5.97 23.45 6.18
C ARG A 197 5.47 23.85 7.57
N TYR A 198 5.85 23.12 8.61
CA TYR A 198 5.52 23.52 9.97
C TYR A 198 6.22 24.85 10.33
N LEU A 199 7.51 24.98 10.02
CA LEU A 199 8.31 26.18 10.28
C LEU A 199 7.82 27.39 9.49
N SER A 200 7.28 27.24 8.27
CA SER A 200 6.74 28.37 7.51
C SER A 200 5.51 29.01 8.17
N VAL A 201 4.79 28.27 9.01
CA VAL A 201 3.66 28.78 9.82
C VAL A 201 4.11 29.22 11.21
N HIS A 202 5.23 28.68 11.69
CA HIS A 202 5.82 28.96 13.01
C HIS A 202 7.28 29.43 12.90
N PRO A 203 7.58 30.53 12.19
CA PRO A 203 8.95 30.94 11.85
C PRO A 203 9.79 31.31 13.08
N ASP A 204 9.14 31.77 14.16
CA ASP A 204 9.80 32.23 15.38
C ASP A 204 10.21 31.09 16.32
N GLN A 205 9.84 29.83 16.01
CA GLN A 205 10.15 28.69 16.88
C GLN A 205 11.60 28.22 16.71
N ASN A 206 12.30 28.05 17.83
CA ASN A 206 13.61 27.41 17.88
C ASN A 206 13.48 25.86 17.81
N PRO A 207 14.57 25.13 17.49
CA PRO A 207 14.54 23.66 17.39
C PRO A 207 13.88 22.94 18.58
N GLU A 208 14.14 23.40 19.81
CA GLU A 208 13.60 22.80 21.02
C GLU A 208 12.07 22.99 21.11
N GLN A 209 11.55 24.14 20.70
CA GLN A 209 10.12 24.43 20.65
C GLN A 209 9.40 23.61 19.56
N VAL A 210 10.01 23.44 18.39
CA VAL A 210 9.47 22.57 17.33
C VAL A 210 9.41 21.12 17.85
N LEU A 211 10.49 20.64 18.45
CA LEU A 211 10.54 19.30 19.03
C LEU A 211 9.46 19.11 20.11
N ALA A 212 9.32 20.06 21.03
CA ALA A 212 8.30 20.02 22.08
C ALA A 212 6.89 19.93 21.47
N SER A 213 6.60 20.74 20.46
CA SER A 213 5.30 20.78 19.78
C SER A 213 4.92 19.40 19.21
N TYR A 214 5.84 18.68 18.58
CA TYR A 214 5.58 17.31 18.10
C TYR A 214 5.47 16.28 19.23
N MET A 215 6.27 16.43 20.28
CA MET A 215 6.29 15.50 21.42
C MET A 215 5.03 15.60 22.28
N ASP A 216 4.38 16.77 22.35
CA ASP A 216 3.13 16.98 23.08
C ASP A 216 1.96 16.18 22.49
N TYR A 217 2.03 15.81 21.21
CA TYR A 217 1.07 14.94 20.54
C TYR A 217 1.39 13.44 20.68
N LEU A 218 2.38 13.04 21.48
CA LEU A 218 2.59 11.62 21.75
C LEU A 218 1.49 11.07 22.67
N PRO A 219 0.76 10.01 22.26
CA PRO A 219 -0.27 9.42 23.10
C PRO A 219 0.33 8.62 24.26
N GLU A 220 -0.44 8.46 25.33
CA GLU A 220 -0.11 7.49 26.39
C GLU A 220 -0.18 6.05 25.85
N LYS A 221 -1.15 5.76 24.98
CA LYS A 221 -1.39 4.44 24.39
C LYS A 221 -1.45 4.52 22.87
N SER A 222 -0.75 3.62 22.20
CA SER A 222 -0.73 3.50 20.74
C SER A 222 -0.95 2.06 20.32
N TYR A 223 -1.26 1.84 19.05
CA TYR A 223 -1.17 0.50 18.47
C TYR A 223 0.26 -0.05 18.59
N GLU A 224 0.34 -1.32 19.00
CA GLU A 224 1.58 -2.10 18.97
C GLU A 224 2.07 -2.23 17.52
N ASP A 225 3.39 -2.12 17.33
CA ASP A 225 4.07 -2.19 16.02
C ASP A 225 3.45 -1.30 14.94
N SER A 226 2.97 -0.11 15.31
CA SER A 226 2.37 0.86 14.41
C SER A 226 3.04 2.23 14.51
N CYS A 227 2.61 3.21 13.71
CA CYS A 227 3.02 4.60 13.89
C CYS A 227 2.84 5.07 15.35
N VAL A 228 3.83 5.78 15.90
CA VAL A 228 3.79 6.25 17.31
C VAL A 228 2.62 7.16 17.65
N ASN A 229 2.06 7.87 16.66
CA ASN A 229 0.90 8.75 16.85
C ASN A 229 -0.45 8.04 16.63
N HIS A 230 -0.45 6.74 16.32
CA HIS A 230 -1.66 6.00 15.95
C HIS A 230 -2.36 5.39 17.16
N THR A 231 -3.59 5.86 17.41
CA THR A 231 -4.45 5.47 18.55
C THR A 231 -5.77 4.87 18.06
N GLU A 232 -6.63 4.42 19.00
CA GLU A 232 -7.98 3.93 18.68
C GLU A 232 -8.83 4.92 17.90
N THR A 233 -8.67 6.21 18.20
CA THR A 233 -9.47 7.30 17.63
C THR A 233 -8.85 7.89 16.37
N GLY A 234 -7.72 7.34 15.93
CA GLY A 234 -6.96 7.82 14.78
C GLY A 234 -5.61 8.42 15.16
N CYS A 235 -5.11 9.31 14.31
CA CYS A 235 -3.80 9.94 14.48
C CYS A 235 -3.90 11.14 15.45
N THR A 236 -3.02 11.15 16.45
CA THR A 236 -2.92 12.24 17.44
C THR A 236 -2.25 13.49 16.89
N LEU A 237 -1.42 13.38 15.86
CA LEU A 237 -0.91 14.58 15.19
C LEU A 237 -2.05 15.28 14.44
N PRO A 238 -2.16 16.60 14.51
CA PRO A 238 -3.11 17.35 13.70
C PRO A 238 -2.65 17.39 12.23
N ARG A 239 -3.58 17.64 11.29
CA ARG A 239 -3.35 17.46 9.84
C ARG A 239 -2.17 18.30 9.31
N GLU A 240 -2.03 19.51 9.82
CA GLU A 240 -0.96 20.44 9.50
C GLU A 240 0.44 19.91 9.86
N MET A 241 0.54 19.09 10.92
CA MET A 241 1.79 18.47 11.39
C MET A 241 2.05 17.08 10.80
N ARG A 242 1.06 16.46 10.17
CA ARG A 242 1.18 15.15 9.52
C ARG A 242 2.00 15.24 8.24
N SER A 243 2.73 14.19 7.89
CA SER A 243 3.42 14.12 6.60
C SER A 243 2.43 14.18 5.41
N TYR A 244 2.92 14.57 4.23
CA TYR A 244 2.15 14.46 2.98
C TYR A 244 1.63 13.05 2.75
N VAL A 245 2.44 12.02 3.06
CA VAL A 245 2.01 10.62 2.99
C VAL A 245 0.77 10.39 3.87
N CYS A 246 0.76 10.90 5.10
CA CYS A 246 -0.39 10.73 5.99
C CYS A 246 -1.63 11.51 5.54
N ASN A 247 -1.46 12.65 4.88
CA ASN A 247 -2.57 13.48 4.45
C ASN A 247 -3.18 13.03 3.11
N ASP A 248 -2.35 12.52 2.19
CA ASP A 248 -2.74 12.27 0.80
C ASP A 248 -2.90 10.78 0.46
N TYR A 249 -2.39 9.88 1.31
CA TYR A 249 -2.43 8.45 1.01
C TYR A 249 -3.86 7.89 1.06
N LEU A 250 -4.26 7.29 -0.06
CA LEU A 250 -5.39 6.38 -0.15
C LEU A 250 -4.89 4.96 -0.39
N CYS A 251 -5.47 3.99 0.33
CA CYS A 251 -5.24 2.58 0.01
C CYS A 251 -5.97 2.20 -1.28
N ASP A 252 -5.59 1.06 -1.88
CA ASP A 252 -6.19 0.57 -3.14
C ASP A 252 -7.72 0.55 -3.11
N THR A 253 -8.31 0.22 -1.95
CA THR A 253 -9.76 0.23 -1.74
C THR A 253 -10.36 1.62 -1.90
N LEU A 254 -9.77 2.63 -1.26
CA LEU A 254 -10.28 4.00 -1.32
C LEU A 254 -10.01 4.63 -2.68
N ASN A 255 -8.86 4.35 -3.29
CA ASN A 255 -8.58 4.74 -4.68
C ASN A 255 -9.64 4.16 -5.62
N ARG A 256 -10.00 2.88 -5.46
CA ARG A 256 -11.04 2.25 -6.27
C ARG A 256 -12.41 2.90 -6.05
N LEU A 257 -12.79 3.18 -4.80
CA LEU A 257 -14.05 3.90 -4.50
C LEU A 257 -14.06 5.28 -5.15
N ARG A 258 -12.97 6.05 -5.00
CA ARG A 258 -12.81 7.36 -5.63
C ARG A 258 -12.98 7.27 -7.14
N THR A 259 -12.32 6.30 -7.80
CA THR A 259 -12.46 6.09 -9.24
C THR A 259 -13.88 5.69 -9.63
N LEU A 260 -14.56 4.85 -8.85
CA LEU A 260 -15.94 4.42 -9.13
C LEU A 260 -16.94 5.59 -9.07
N PHE A 261 -16.73 6.52 -8.14
CA PHE A 261 -17.65 7.65 -7.92
C PHE A 261 -17.26 8.93 -8.65
N THR A 262 -16.10 8.94 -9.32
CA THR A 262 -15.70 10.08 -10.15
C THR A 262 -16.59 10.14 -11.39
N GLY A 263 -17.40 11.20 -11.49
CA GLY A 263 -18.31 11.41 -12.62
C GLY A 263 -19.60 10.58 -12.57
N THR A 264 -19.91 9.96 -11.43
CA THR A 264 -21.19 9.26 -11.20
C THR A 264 -21.87 9.81 -9.93
N PRO A 265 -23.22 9.75 -9.84
CA PRO A 265 -23.90 10.10 -8.59
C PRO A 265 -23.41 9.24 -7.44
N LEU A 266 -23.26 9.85 -6.25
CA LEU A 266 -22.89 9.09 -5.06
C LEU A 266 -24.00 8.10 -4.71
N PRO A 267 -23.64 6.87 -4.28
CA PRO A 267 -24.62 5.93 -3.78
C PRO A 267 -25.25 6.45 -2.48
N ASN A 268 -26.36 5.83 -2.08
CA ASN A 268 -27.02 6.19 -0.83
C ASN A 268 -26.19 5.84 0.40
N GLY A 269 -25.31 4.86 0.27
CA GLY A 269 -24.29 4.55 1.25
C GLY A 269 -23.32 3.51 0.72
N VAL A 270 -22.29 3.20 1.49
CA VAL A 270 -21.32 2.17 1.16
C VAL A 270 -21.19 1.21 2.33
N PHE A 271 -21.33 -0.09 2.07
CA PHE A 271 -21.17 -1.15 3.06
C PHE A 271 -19.71 -1.59 3.15
N PHE A 272 -19.06 -1.26 4.25
CA PHE A 272 -17.66 -1.59 4.50
C PHE A 272 -17.52 -2.95 5.18
N ILE A 273 -16.69 -3.81 4.60
CA ILE A 273 -16.30 -5.10 5.19
C ILE A 273 -14.84 -4.98 5.64
N ARG A 274 -14.60 -5.18 6.93
CA ARG A 274 -13.25 -5.18 7.50
C ARG A 274 -12.70 -6.59 7.55
N ARG A 275 -11.50 -6.79 7.00
CA ARG A 275 -10.78 -8.05 7.12
C ARG A 275 -9.55 -7.95 8.01
N ALA A 276 -9.16 -9.07 8.63
CA ALA A 276 -8.16 -9.12 9.69
C ALA A 276 -6.75 -8.68 9.28
N GLN A 277 -6.38 -8.87 8.01
CA GLN A 277 -5.08 -8.44 7.49
C GLN A 277 -5.07 -6.93 7.22
N ASN A 278 -3.91 -6.34 7.45
CA ASN A 278 -3.65 -4.94 7.17
C ASN A 278 -3.29 -4.74 5.69
N ASN A 279 -2.99 -3.50 5.28
CA ASN A 279 -2.72 -3.21 3.88
C ASN A 279 -1.46 -3.93 3.34
N TRP A 280 -0.51 -4.24 4.21
CA TRP A 280 0.83 -4.73 3.88
C TRP A 280 0.93 -6.25 3.85
N ASN A 281 0.03 -6.96 4.57
CA ASN A 281 0.00 -8.42 4.62
C ASN A 281 -1.29 -9.04 4.04
N LYS A 282 -2.14 -8.26 3.36
CA LYS A 282 -3.38 -8.74 2.70
C LYS A 282 -3.18 -9.90 1.70
N ASP A 283 -1.99 -10.00 1.11
CA ASP A 283 -1.63 -11.10 0.19
C ASP A 283 -0.82 -12.22 0.87
N ASN A 284 -0.61 -12.16 2.20
CA ASN A 284 0.05 -13.24 2.94
C ASN A 284 -0.87 -14.47 2.97
N LEU A 285 -0.37 -15.60 2.48
CA LEU A 285 -1.11 -16.87 2.37
C LEU A 285 -1.14 -17.66 3.67
N ASP A 286 -0.23 -17.37 4.59
CA ASP A 286 -0.07 -18.14 5.83
C ASP A 286 -0.82 -17.49 7.01
N GLU A 287 -1.42 -16.34 6.77
CA GLU A 287 -2.22 -15.60 7.75
C GLU A 287 -3.71 -15.66 7.40
N ASN A 288 -4.55 -15.84 8.42
CA ASN A 288 -5.99 -15.84 8.26
C ASN A 288 -6.52 -14.40 8.07
N ASN A 289 -7.23 -14.17 6.96
CA ASN A 289 -7.80 -12.88 6.61
C ASN A 289 -9.33 -12.80 6.82
N ARG A 290 -9.86 -13.44 7.86
CA ARG A 290 -11.31 -13.46 8.13
C ARG A 290 -11.93 -12.06 8.20
N ILE A 291 -13.23 -11.99 7.95
CA ILE A 291 -14.04 -10.81 8.23
C ILE A 291 -14.07 -10.59 9.76
N ILE A 292 -13.80 -9.37 10.21
CA ILE A 292 -13.75 -9.01 11.64
C ILE A 292 -14.76 -7.92 12.03
N GLY A 293 -15.47 -7.36 11.05
CA GLY A 293 -16.48 -6.34 11.29
C GLY A 293 -17.06 -5.83 9.99
N THR A 294 -18.22 -5.19 10.10
CA THR A 294 -18.92 -4.54 9.00
C THR A 294 -19.53 -3.24 9.46
N GLU A 295 -19.66 -2.28 8.57
CA GLU A 295 -20.24 -0.98 8.88
C GLU A 295 -20.87 -0.37 7.63
N LEU A 296 -22.10 0.13 7.74
CA LEU A 296 -22.76 0.86 6.66
C LEU A 296 -22.54 2.35 6.89
N ILE A 297 -21.92 3.03 5.93
CA ILE A 297 -21.81 4.49 5.96
C ILE A 297 -22.81 5.07 4.97
N LEU A 298 -23.74 5.88 5.48
CA LEU A 298 -24.69 6.62 4.65
C LEU A 298 -24.02 7.84 4.03
N ASN A 299 -24.50 8.21 2.84
CA ASN A 299 -24.17 9.48 2.21
C ASN A 299 -24.79 10.62 3.03
N PRO A 300 -24.02 11.62 3.49
CA PRO A 300 -24.55 12.73 4.28
C PRO A 300 -25.71 13.48 3.59
N GLY A 301 -25.76 13.52 2.26
CA GLY A 301 -26.87 14.14 1.52
C GLY A 301 -28.23 13.40 1.62
N ILE A 302 -28.31 12.29 2.35
CA ILE A 302 -29.53 11.51 2.58
C ILE A 302 -30.03 11.64 4.02
N GLU A 303 -29.16 11.98 4.98
CA GLU A 303 -29.56 12.21 6.37
C GLU A 303 -30.45 13.47 6.51
N GLU A 304 -30.35 14.43 5.59
CA GLU A 304 -31.16 15.67 5.56
C GLU A 304 -32.58 15.48 4.99
N LEU A 305 -32.97 14.28 4.55
CA LEU A 305 -34.32 13.99 3.99
C LEU A 305 -35.22 13.21 4.98
N SER A 306 -34.77 13.00 6.21
CA SER A 306 -35.47 12.22 7.23
C SER A 306 -35.97 13.02 8.45
N ASP A 307 -36.01 14.35 8.36
CA ASP A 307 -36.68 15.24 9.34
C ASP A 307 -37.95 15.89 8.75
#